data_AF-A0A6N7ZP94-F1
#
_entry.id   AF-A0A6N7ZP94-F1
#
_cell.length_a   1.000
_cell.length_b   1.000
_cell.length_c   1.000
_cell.angle_alpha   90.00
_cell.angle_beta   90.00
_cell.angle_gamma   90.00
#
_symmetry.space_group_name_H-M   'P 1'
#
loop_
_entity.id
_entity.type
_entity.pdbx_description
1 polymer ?
#
loop_
_entity_poly.entity_id
_entity_poly.type
_entity_poly.pdbx_seq_one_letter_code
_entity_poly.pdbx_strand_id
1 'polypeptide(L)'
;TQGYVVDPHLNPVAPGVAGELLIGGLQVSRGYSGRSALTAERFLADPFSGRHGARVYRTGDLARWRVDGSLEFLGRIDAQVKIRGMRVEPGEIEAVLRAQEGIAQAVVAARRLPVPGEGAGKTDVQLVAYLVPESGAGLGSGRGQAEPEL
;
A
#
# COMPACT_ATOMS: atom_id res chain seq x y z
N THR A 1 3.39 4.34 22.26
CA THR A 1 3.43 4.48 20.80
C THR A 1 3.03 5.88 20.47
N GLN A 2 3.76 6.53 19.58
CA GLN A 2 3.55 7.93 19.22
C GLN A 2 3.24 8.02 17.73
N GLY A 3 2.29 8.88 17.35
CA GLY A 3 1.93 9.13 15.96
C GLY A 3 2.18 10.59 15.60
N TYR A 4 2.80 10.83 14.45
CA TYR A 4 3.10 12.17 13.94
C TYR A 4 2.52 12.29 12.54
N VAL A 5 1.80 13.38 12.25
CA VAL A 5 1.39 13.70 10.88
C VAL A 5 2.29 14.83 10.40
N VAL A 6 3.01 14.61 9.30
CA VAL A 6 4.07 15.52 8.84
C VAL A 6 3.90 15.96 7.39
N ASP A 7 4.51 17.10 7.08
CA ASP A 7 4.69 17.59 5.71
C ASP A 7 5.85 16.84 4.99
N PRO A 8 6.09 17.10 3.70
CA PRO A 8 7.21 16.47 2.96
C PRO A 8 8.62 16.78 3.51
N HIS A 9 8.75 17.79 4.37
CA HIS A 9 10.00 18.19 5.01
C HIS A 9 10.14 17.62 6.44
N LEU A 10 9.25 16.71 6.84
CA LEU A 10 9.18 16.07 8.16
C LEU A 10 8.81 17.03 9.31
N ASN A 11 8.17 18.15 9.02
CA ASN A 11 7.63 19.03 10.06
C ASN A 11 6.21 18.59 10.45
N PRO A 12 5.86 18.54 11.74
CA PRO A 12 4.50 18.28 12.18
C PRO A 12 3.53 19.31 11.61
N VAL A 13 2.39 18.84 11.09
CA VAL A 13 1.33 19.73 10.59
C VAL A 13 0.25 19.98 11.65
N ALA A 14 -0.45 21.10 11.52
CA ALA A 14 -1.55 21.47 12.42
C ALA A 14 -2.76 20.52 12.28
N PRO A 15 -3.62 20.40 13.31
CA PRO A 15 -4.89 19.69 13.20
C PRO A 15 -5.73 20.19 12.01
N GLY A 16 -6.34 19.27 11.28
CA GLY A 16 -7.12 19.51 10.06
C GLY A 16 -6.31 19.42 8.77
N VAL A 17 -4.98 19.54 8.84
CA VAL A 17 -4.08 19.48 7.67
C VAL A 17 -3.67 18.04 7.40
N ALA A 18 -3.80 17.61 6.14
CA ALA A 18 -3.37 16.30 5.70
C ALA A 18 -1.84 16.23 5.59
N GLY A 19 -1.26 15.11 6.02
CA GLY A 19 0.17 14.81 5.91
C GLY A 19 0.44 13.31 6.01
N GLU A 20 1.71 12.92 5.89
CA GLU A 20 2.12 11.52 6.03
C GLU A 20 2.12 11.13 7.51
N LEU A 21 1.57 9.96 7.83
CA LEU A 21 1.62 9.38 9.16
C LEU A 21 2.96 8.68 9.41
N LEU A 22 3.65 9.08 10.47
CA LEU A 22 4.82 8.41 11.03
C LEU A 22 4.49 7.79 12.39
N ILE A 23 5.04 6.61 12.66
CA ILE A 23 4.89 5.93 13.95
C ILE A 23 6.23 5.85 14.66
N GLY A 24 6.29 6.40 15.87
CA GLY A 24 7.45 6.36 16.77
C GLY A 24 7.21 5.54 18.05
N GLY A 25 8.28 5.39 18.82
CA GLY A 25 8.27 4.75 20.13
C GLY A 25 8.69 3.28 20.15
N LEU A 26 8.48 2.63 21.29
CA LEU A 26 8.99 1.28 21.57
C LEU A 26 8.45 0.18 20.63
N GLN A 27 7.31 0.42 19.97
CA GLN A 27 6.71 -0.55 19.04
C GLN A 27 7.30 -0.49 17.62
N VAL A 28 8.21 0.43 17.33
CA VAL A 28 8.90 0.48 16.04
C VAL A 28 9.81 -0.73 15.90
N SER A 29 9.62 -1.50 14.84
CA SER A 29 10.36 -2.75 14.63
C SER A 29 11.85 -2.50 14.32
N ARG A 30 12.67 -3.56 14.35
CA ARG A 30 14.11 -3.45 14.03
C ARG A 30 14.34 -3.02 12.58
N GLY A 31 13.45 -3.38 11.67
CA GLY A 31 13.61 -3.17 10.23
C GLY A 31 13.17 -4.40 9.43
N TYR A 32 13.50 -4.40 8.15
CA TYR A 32 13.28 -5.52 7.23
C TYR A 32 14.49 -6.46 7.23
N SER A 33 14.26 -7.76 7.45
CA SER A 33 15.32 -8.77 7.50
C SER A 33 16.08 -8.85 6.17
N GLY A 34 17.41 -8.74 6.20
CA GLY A 34 18.26 -8.80 5.01
C GLY A 34 18.08 -7.64 4.00
N ARG A 35 17.31 -6.60 4.35
CA ARG A 35 16.97 -5.48 3.45
C ARG A 35 17.36 -4.15 4.10
N SER A 36 18.67 -3.93 4.27
CA SER A 36 19.22 -2.74 4.95
C SER A 36 18.85 -1.43 4.26
N ALA A 37 18.94 -1.37 2.93
CA ALA A 37 18.59 -0.17 2.16
C ALA A 37 17.12 0.24 2.37
N LEU A 38 16.17 -0.70 2.22
CA LEU A 38 14.76 -0.44 2.46
C LEU A 38 14.47 -0.11 3.93
N THR A 39 15.22 -0.71 4.85
CA THR A 39 15.13 -0.35 6.27
C THR A 39 15.55 1.10 6.50
N ALA A 40 16.66 1.56 5.92
CA ALA A 40 17.11 2.93 6.06
C ALA A 40 16.13 3.94 5.42
N GLU A 41 15.46 3.55 4.33
CA GLU A 41 14.44 4.37 3.68
C GLU A 41 13.18 4.54 4.53
N ARG A 42 12.71 3.47 5.19
CA ARG A 42 11.43 3.47 5.93
C ARG A 42 11.55 3.73 7.43
N PHE A 43 12.72 3.48 8.03
CA PHE A 43 12.99 3.64 9.46
C PHE A 43 13.96 4.79 9.68
N LEU A 44 13.42 6.01 9.77
CA LEU A 44 14.20 7.24 9.90
C LEU A 44 14.59 7.50 11.35
N ALA A 45 15.58 8.37 11.56
CA ALA A 45 15.82 8.95 12.87
C ALA A 45 14.57 9.71 13.36
N ASP A 46 14.24 9.60 14.64
CA ASP A 46 13.09 10.28 15.26
C ASP A 46 13.49 11.68 15.75
N PRO A 47 13.12 12.77 15.04
CA PRO A 47 13.45 14.13 15.46
C PRO A 47 12.57 14.63 16.63
N PHE A 48 11.54 13.89 17.04
CA PHE A 48 10.51 14.34 17.97
C PHE A 48 10.71 13.81 19.39
N SER A 49 11.32 12.63 19.54
CA SER A 49 11.39 11.95 20.85
C SER A 49 12.44 12.51 21.82
N GLY A 50 13.41 13.28 21.34
CA GLY A 50 14.59 13.72 22.12
C GLY A 50 15.49 12.59 22.63
N ARG A 51 15.19 11.32 22.32
CA ARG A 51 15.95 10.15 22.77
C ARG A 51 16.99 9.78 21.72
N HIS A 52 18.24 9.63 22.16
CA HIS A 52 19.32 9.20 21.28
C HIS A 52 19.02 7.82 20.67
N GLY A 53 19.17 7.70 19.35
CA GLY A 53 18.93 6.46 18.61
C GLY A 53 17.46 6.07 18.43
N ALA A 54 16.51 6.92 18.81
CA ALA A 54 15.11 6.69 18.51
C ALA A 54 14.83 6.77 17.00
N ARG A 55 13.83 6.00 16.54
CA ARG A 55 13.45 5.90 15.14
C ARG A 55 11.95 6.02 14.97
N VAL A 56 11.54 6.55 13.82
CA VAL A 56 10.17 6.57 13.33
C VAL A 56 10.04 5.70 12.08
N TYR A 57 8.90 5.04 11.92
CA TYR A 57 8.54 4.28 10.74
C TYR A 57 7.59 5.09 9.85
N ARG A 58 7.95 5.22 8.56
CA ARG A 58 7.09 5.80 7.52
C ARG A 58 6.02 4.81 7.11
N THR A 59 4.76 5.07 7.49
CA THR A 59 3.69 4.11 7.19
C THR A 59 3.27 4.17 5.73
N GLY A 60 3.46 5.31 5.07
CA GLY A 60 2.91 5.62 3.76
C GLY A 60 1.39 5.84 3.77
N ASP A 61 0.80 6.08 4.94
CA ASP A 61 -0.59 6.48 5.06
C ASP A 61 -0.69 8.01 5.04
N LEU A 62 -1.67 8.53 4.30
CA LEU A 62 -2.09 9.92 4.37
C LEU A 62 -3.14 10.04 5.47
N ALA A 63 -2.92 10.93 6.43
CA ALA A 63 -3.80 11.12 7.57
C ALA A 63 -3.87 12.59 7.99
N ARG A 64 -4.80 12.90 8.91
CA ARG A 64 -4.82 14.18 9.64
C ARG A 64 -5.33 13.98 11.05
N TRP A 65 -4.87 14.84 11.96
CA TRP A 65 -5.51 14.97 13.27
C TRP A 65 -6.78 15.80 13.12
N ARG A 66 -7.88 15.36 13.73
CA ARG A 66 -9.08 16.18 13.90
C ARG A 66 -8.94 17.05 15.15
N VAL A 67 -9.80 18.07 15.25
CA VAL A 67 -9.81 19.02 16.38
C VAL A 67 -10.11 18.30 17.71
N ASP A 68 -10.85 17.20 17.67
CA ASP A 68 -11.16 16.35 18.82
C ASP A 68 -10.00 15.42 19.22
N GLY A 69 -8.85 15.49 18.54
CA GLY A 69 -7.67 14.66 18.79
C GLY A 69 -7.73 13.27 18.17
N SER A 70 -8.80 12.93 17.43
CA SER A 70 -8.87 11.66 16.69
C SER A 70 -8.02 11.71 15.42
N LEU A 71 -7.43 10.58 15.03
CA LEU A 71 -6.70 10.44 13.78
C LEU A 71 -7.65 9.99 12.67
N GLU A 72 -7.73 10.78 11.59
CA GLU A 72 -8.47 10.44 10.39
C GLU A 72 -7.53 9.89 9.32
N PHE A 73 -7.81 8.67 8.85
CA PHE A 73 -7.14 8.08 7.69
C PHE A 73 -7.78 8.60 6.40
N LEU A 74 -6.95 9.11 5.48
CA LEU A 74 -7.38 9.72 4.22
C LEU A 74 -7.01 8.89 2.99
N GLY A 75 -6.13 7.89 3.14
CA GLY A 75 -5.70 7.04 2.04
C GLY A 75 -4.22 6.68 2.16
N ARG A 76 -3.64 6.23 1.05
CA ARG A 76 -2.22 5.91 0.95
C ARG A 76 -1.52 6.85 0.00
N ILE A 77 -0.25 7.14 0.30
CA ILE A 77 0.61 7.94 -0.59
C ILE A 77 1.25 7.08 -1.69
N ASP A 78 1.29 5.77 -1.49
CA ASP A 78 1.81 4.80 -2.45
C ASP A 78 0.70 3.87 -2.99
N ALA A 79 1.08 2.97 -3.89
CA ALA A 79 0.16 2.08 -4.59
C ALA A 79 -0.38 0.91 -3.75
N GLN A 80 0.04 0.79 -2.49
CA GLN A 80 -0.41 -0.30 -1.64
C GLN A 80 -1.93 -0.24 -1.39
N VAL A 81 -2.56 -1.41 -1.36
CA VAL A 81 -3.99 -1.53 -1.09
C VAL A 81 -4.27 -2.54 0.02
N LYS A 82 -5.41 -2.37 0.70
CA LYS A 82 -5.97 -3.37 1.60
C LYS A 82 -7.23 -3.94 0.97
N ILE A 83 -7.25 -5.26 0.76
CA ILE A 83 -8.40 -5.96 0.19
C ILE A 83 -8.79 -7.06 1.17
N ARG A 84 -10.00 -7.00 1.72
CA ARG A 84 -10.51 -7.99 2.70
C ARG A 84 -9.55 -8.23 3.88
N GLY A 85 -8.91 -7.17 4.38
CA GLY A 85 -7.94 -7.25 5.48
C GLY A 85 -6.51 -7.63 5.08
N MET A 86 -6.29 -8.04 3.84
CA MET A 86 -4.96 -8.41 3.31
C MET A 86 -4.23 -7.18 2.78
N ARG A 87 -2.97 -7.01 3.19
CA ARG A 87 -2.05 -6.00 2.65
C ARG A 87 -1.50 -6.54 1.33
N VAL A 88 -1.78 -5.85 0.23
CA VAL A 88 -1.32 -6.23 -1.11
C VAL A 88 -0.44 -5.12 -1.67
N GLU A 89 0.68 -5.51 -2.27
CA GLU A 89 1.58 -4.64 -3.02
C GLU A 89 1.36 -4.91 -4.53
N PRO A 90 0.56 -4.10 -5.26
CA PRO A 90 0.26 -4.39 -6.67
C PRO A 90 1.50 -4.55 -7.55
N GLY A 91 2.58 -3.81 -7.26
CA GLY A 91 3.84 -3.91 -7.99
C GLY A 91 4.51 -5.29 -7.91
N GLU A 92 4.27 -6.07 -6.85
CA GLU A 92 4.74 -7.46 -6.75
C GLU A 92 4.02 -8.35 -7.77
N ILE A 93 2.69 -8.23 -7.85
CA ILE A 93 1.87 -8.97 -8.80
C ILE A 93 2.24 -8.57 -10.23
N GLU A 94 2.43 -7.28 -10.49
CA GLU A 94 2.88 -6.80 -11.79
C GLU A 94 4.26 -7.35 -12.19
N ALA A 95 5.20 -7.46 -11.25
CA ALA A 95 6.52 -8.03 -11.52
C ALA A 95 6.42 -9.52 -11.88
N VAL A 96 5.58 -10.28 -11.17
CA VAL A 96 5.31 -11.69 -11.48
C VAL A 96 4.64 -11.84 -12.85
N LEU A 97 3.67 -10.98 -13.18
CA LEU A 97 2.98 -10.99 -14.48
C LEU A 97 3.93 -10.66 -15.63
N ARG A 98 4.78 -9.63 -15.49
CA ARG A 98 5.79 -9.27 -16.50
C ARG A 98 6.90 -10.31 -16.67
N ALA A 99 7.03 -11.27 -15.76
CA ALA A 99 7.97 -12.38 -15.89
C ALA A 99 7.41 -13.55 -16.73
N GLN A 100 6.11 -13.53 -17.09
CA GLN A 100 5.51 -14.55 -17.96
C GLN A 100 5.82 -14.25 -19.44
N GLU A 101 6.01 -15.30 -20.23
CA GLU A 101 6.23 -15.19 -21.68
C GLU A 101 5.03 -14.53 -22.37
N GLY A 102 5.30 -13.62 -23.32
CA GLY A 102 4.26 -12.94 -24.10
C GLY A 102 3.62 -11.73 -23.43
N ILE A 103 4.03 -11.33 -22.22
CA ILE A 103 3.57 -10.11 -21.53
C ILE A 103 4.65 -9.03 -21.55
N ALA A 104 4.45 -7.98 -22.36
CA ALA A 104 5.36 -6.85 -22.42
C ALA A 104 5.19 -5.89 -21.24
N GLN A 105 3.93 -5.64 -20.82
CA GLN A 105 3.62 -4.74 -19.71
C GLN A 105 2.44 -5.26 -18.89
N ALA A 106 2.45 -4.97 -17.59
CA ALA A 106 1.36 -5.27 -16.68
C ALA A 106 1.17 -4.11 -15.69
N VAL A 107 -0.09 -3.76 -15.44
CA VAL A 107 -0.52 -2.83 -14.38
C VAL A 107 -1.63 -3.48 -13.58
N VAL A 108 -1.52 -3.46 -12.25
CA VAL A 108 -2.52 -4.04 -11.34
C VAL A 108 -3.18 -2.94 -10.52
N ALA A 109 -4.51 -2.89 -10.56
CA ALA A 109 -5.29 -1.91 -9.83
C ALA A 109 -6.38 -2.56 -8.98
N ALA A 110 -6.60 -2.02 -7.79
CA ALA A 110 -7.79 -2.33 -7.01
C ALA A 110 -9.00 -1.57 -7.59
N ARG A 111 -10.07 -2.31 -7.91
CA ARG A 111 -11.32 -1.77 -8.47
C ARG A 111 -12.50 -2.26 -7.68
N ARG A 112 -13.47 -1.38 -7.42
CA ARG A 112 -14.77 -1.78 -6.88
C ARG A 112 -15.64 -2.27 -8.03
N LEU A 113 -15.95 -3.56 -8.03
CA LEU A 113 -16.68 -4.25 -9.09
C LEU A 113 -17.84 -5.08 -8.50
N PRO A 114 -18.89 -5.38 -9.29
CA PRO A 114 -19.93 -6.33 -8.87
C PRO A 114 -19.33 -7.66 -8.45
N VAL A 115 -19.90 -8.28 -7.40
CA VAL A 115 -19.50 -9.61 -6.97
C VAL A 115 -20.19 -10.65 -7.85
N PRO A 116 -19.45 -11.50 -8.60
CA PRO A 116 -20.08 -12.54 -9.40
C PRO A 116 -20.88 -13.51 -8.52
N GLY A 117 -22.09 -13.89 -8.96
CA GLY A 117 -22.94 -14.84 -8.23
C GLY A 117 -23.70 -14.25 -7.04
N GLU A 118 -23.52 -12.97 -6.71
CA GLU A 118 -24.34 -12.28 -5.74
C GLU A 118 -25.36 -11.34 -6.42
N GLY A 119 -26.50 -11.12 -5.76
CA GLY A 119 -27.63 -10.35 -6.30
C GLY A 119 -27.24 -8.95 -6.79
N ALA A 120 -28.00 -8.44 -7.75
CA ALA A 120 -27.76 -7.14 -8.37
C ALA A 120 -27.60 -6.03 -7.29
N GLY A 121 -26.43 -5.38 -7.28
CA GLY A 121 -26.15 -4.23 -6.42
C GLY A 121 -24.98 -4.41 -5.44
N LYS A 122 -24.55 -5.65 -5.15
CA LYS A 122 -23.38 -5.85 -4.28
C LYS A 122 -22.08 -5.67 -5.04
N THR A 123 -21.21 -4.81 -4.53
CA THR A 123 -19.87 -4.57 -5.08
C THR A 123 -18.79 -4.82 -4.04
N ASP A 124 -17.62 -5.22 -4.50
CA ASP A 124 -16.44 -5.42 -3.67
C ASP A 124 -15.17 -4.95 -4.36
N VAL A 125 -14.13 -4.71 -3.58
CA VAL A 125 -12.80 -4.39 -4.09
C VAL A 125 -12.13 -5.67 -4.57
N GLN A 126 -11.73 -5.67 -5.83
CA GLN A 126 -11.07 -6.78 -6.51
C GLN A 126 -9.80 -6.25 -7.20
N LEU A 127 -8.80 -7.12 -7.37
CA LEU A 127 -7.62 -6.79 -8.18
C LEU A 127 -7.94 -7.05 -9.65
N VAL A 128 -7.58 -6.09 -10.50
CA VAL A 128 -7.70 -6.18 -11.95
C VAL A 128 -6.33 -5.93 -12.55
N ALA A 129 -5.87 -6.87 -13.38
CA ALA A 129 -4.64 -6.73 -14.15
C ALA A 129 -4.96 -6.30 -15.59
N TYR A 130 -4.27 -5.27 -16.07
CA TYR A 130 -4.27 -4.84 -17.46
C TYR A 130 -2.93 -5.23 -18.08
N LEU A 131 -2.97 -5.95 -19.18
CA LEU A 131 -1.79 -6.56 -19.81
C LEU A 131 -1.61 -6.03 -21.23
N VAL A 132 -0.35 -5.81 -21.61
CA VAL A 132 0.03 -5.54 -23.00
C VAL A 132 0.83 -6.74 -23.50
N PRO A 133 0.43 -7.38 -24.62
CA PRO A 133 1.19 -8.48 -25.19
C PRO A 133 2.54 -8.01 -25.73
N GLU A 134 3.52 -8.92 -25.78
CA GLU A 134 4.66 -8.76 -26.67
C GLU A 134 4.21 -8.72 -28.13
N SER A 135 4.92 -7.97 -28.97
CA SER A 135 4.55 -7.83 -30.38
C SER A 135 4.47 -9.19 -31.06
N GLY A 136 3.28 -9.55 -31.57
CA GLY A 136 3.03 -10.84 -32.23
C GLY A 136 2.40 -11.92 -31.32
N ALA A 137 2.27 -11.68 -30.01
CA ALA A 137 1.57 -12.57 -29.09
C ALA A 137 0.10 -12.14 -28.94
N GLY A 138 -0.84 -13.08 -29.09
CA GLY A 138 -2.24 -12.85 -28.75
C GLY A 138 -2.49 -13.18 -27.28
N LEU A 139 -2.84 -12.20 -26.45
CA LEU A 139 -3.35 -12.48 -25.10
C LEU A 139 -4.84 -12.83 -25.20
N GLY A 140 -5.19 -14.07 -24.89
CA GLY A 140 -6.59 -14.46 -24.73
C GLY A 140 -7.24 -13.73 -23.55
N SER A 141 -8.51 -13.34 -23.66
CA SER A 141 -9.26 -12.73 -22.56
C SER A 141 -9.63 -13.81 -21.52
N GLY A 142 -8.68 -14.24 -20.70
CA GLY A 142 -8.93 -15.18 -19.62
C GLY A 142 -9.53 -14.46 -18.40
N ARG A 143 -10.84 -14.63 -18.16
CA ARG A 143 -11.35 -14.49 -16.78
C ARG A 143 -10.85 -15.73 -16.04
N GLY A 144 -9.82 -15.59 -15.20
CA GLY A 144 -9.32 -16.70 -14.39
C GLY A 144 -10.45 -17.26 -13.51
N GLN A 145 -11.06 -18.35 -13.96
CA GLN A 145 -11.86 -19.20 -13.10
C GLN A 145 -10.87 -20.14 -12.42
N ALA A 146 -10.76 -20.03 -11.10
CA ALA A 146 -10.13 -21.08 -10.32
C ALA A 146 -11.05 -22.32 -10.44
N GLU A 147 -10.63 -23.31 -11.23
CA GLU A 147 -11.27 -24.61 -11.18
C GLU A 147 -10.96 -25.27 -9.82
N PRO A 148 -11.94 -25.87 -9.16
CA PRO A 148 -11.69 -26.65 -7.96
C PRO A 148 -11.09 -27.99 -8.39
N GLU A 149 -9.84 -28.25 -8.02
CA GLU A 149 -9.33 -29.62 -8.04
C GLU A 149 -10.13 -30.47 -7.04
N LEU A 150 -10.49 -31.67 -7.49
CA LEU A 150 -11.28 -32.71 -6.80
C LEU A 150 -10.60 -33.26 -5.55
#